data_AF-A0A950PI60-F1
#
_entry.id   AF-A0A950PI60-F1
#
_cell.length_a   1.000
_cell.length_b   1.000
_cell.length_c   1.000
_cell.angle_alpha   90.00
_cell.angle_beta   90.00
_cell.angle_gamma   90.00
#
_symmetry.space_group_name_H-M   'P 1'
#
loop_
_entity.id
_entity.type
_entity.pdbx_description
1 polymer ?
#
loop_
_entity_poly.entity_id
_entity_poly.type
_entity_poly.pdbx_seq_one_letter_code
_entity_poly.pdbx_strand_id
1 'polypeptide(L)'
;MDELVKPVAVVRGATNAEIQDIFLTLVEQWRSDFRLAGVVAESHGLSGRVCQAGFLRNLANGARFSIFNDRGPGVAECHLDGSGAVAAAEAVQRDIAAGCDLVLLNKFGKLEAAGNGLAGAFRAAIAAELPLLTSISPAHDPAWRRFADREFAILPPDAAAIDRWRRAILATQREGQGEAHCV
;
A
#
# COMPACT_ATOMS: atom_id res chain seq x y z
N MET A 1 6.23 -29.52 6.16
CA MET A 1 7.15 -28.38 5.93
C MET A 1 6.23 -27.23 5.58
N ASP A 2 5.69 -26.57 6.60
CA ASP A 2 4.77 -25.44 6.43
C ASP A 2 5.54 -24.32 5.74
N GLU A 3 5.24 -24.09 4.47
CA GLU A 3 5.71 -22.90 3.78
C GLU A 3 4.93 -21.73 4.38
N LEU A 4 5.53 -21.09 5.40
CA LEU A 4 4.97 -19.93 6.07
C LEU A 4 4.56 -18.88 5.03
N VAL A 5 3.26 -18.54 5.03
CA VAL A 5 2.74 -17.49 4.15
C VAL A 5 3.45 -16.19 4.50
N LYS A 6 4.16 -15.61 3.53
CA LYS A 6 4.94 -14.40 3.75
C LYS A 6 4.00 -13.22 4.05
N PRO A 7 4.17 -12.50 5.18
CA PRO A 7 3.26 -11.43 5.59
C PRO A 7 3.36 -10.20 4.69
N VAL A 8 4.44 -10.07 3.94
CA VAL A 8 4.61 -8.98 2.97
C VAL A 8 4.45 -9.54 1.56
N ALA A 9 3.60 -8.92 0.76
CA ALA A 9 3.40 -9.25 -0.64
C ALA A 9 3.59 -8.04 -1.55
N VAL A 10 4.27 -8.28 -2.67
CA VAL A 10 4.54 -7.28 -3.68
C VAL A 10 3.94 -7.73 -5.01
N VAL A 11 3.05 -6.91 -5.56
CA VAL A 11 2.51 -7.10 -6.91
C VAL A 11 3.47 -6.53 -7.95
N ARG A 12 3.78 -7.32 -8.99
CA ARG A 12 4.67 -6.95 -10.11
C ARG A 12 4.20 -7.57 -11.42
N GLY A 13 4.74 -7.08 -12.53
CA GLY A 13 4.49 -7.66 -13.87
C GLY A 13 3.46 -6.90 -14.70
N ALA A 14 3.04 -5.71 -14.27
CA ALA A 14 2.15 -4.82 -14.99
C ALA A 14 2.58 -3.35 -14.82
N THR A 15 1.96 -2.46 -15.58
CA THR A 15 2.13 -1.01 -15.43
C THR A 15 1.58 -0.52 -14.10
N ASN A 16 2.00 0.68 -13.68
CA ASN A 16 1.48 1.27 -12.44
C ASN A 16 -0.04 1.44 -12.50
N ALA A 17 -0.60 1.84 -13.65
CA ALA A 17 -2.03 2.07 -13.81
C ALA A 17 -2.82 0.77 -13.63
N GLU A 18 -2.41 -0.31 -14.28
CA GLU A 18 -3.05 -1.63 -14.15
C GLU A 18 -3.03 -2.13 -12.70
N ILE A 19 -1.90 -1.98 -12.00
CA ILE A 19 -1.81 -2.37 -10.58
C ILE A 19 -2.74 -1.52 -9.71
N GLN A 20 -2.86 -0.21 -9.97
CA GLN A 20 -3.80 0.63 -9.22
C GLN A 20 -5.25 0.22 -9.46
N ASP A 21 -5.64 -0.08 -10.70
CA ASP A 21 -7.00 -0.54 -11.01
C ASP A 21 -7.32 -1.86 -10.28
N ILE A 22 -6.34 -2.78 -10.21
CA ILE A 22 -6.47 -4.01 -9.44
C ILE A 22 -6.63 -3.69 -7.95
N PHE A 23 -5.81 -2.80 -7.39
CA PHE A 23 -5.93 -2.40 -5.98
C PHE A 23 -7.28 -1.76 -5.66
N LEU A 24 -7.77 -0.88 -6.52
CA LEU A 24 -9.10 -0.27 -6.37
C LEU A 24 -10.21 -1.32 -6.39
N THR A 25 -10.12 -2.28 -7.31
CA THR A 25 -11.07 -3.39 -7.41
C THR A 25 -11.07 -4.24 -6.14
N LEU A 26 -9.89 -4.59 -5.63
CA LEU A 26 -9.74 -5.40 -4.41
C LEU A 26 -10.23 -4.67 -3.16
N VAL A 27 -9.94 -3.36 -3.04
CA VAL A 27 -10.44 -2.53 -1.93
C VAL A 27 -11.96 -2.55 -1.87
N GLU A 28 -12.64 -2.37 -3.00
CA GLU A 28 -14.11 -2.39 -3.05
C GLU A 28 -14.67 -3.76 -2.66
N GLN A 29 -13.99 -4.84 -3.06
CA GLN A 29 -14.37 -6.21 -2.70
C GLN A 29 -14.16 -6.51 -1.21
N TRP A 30 -13.09 -5.96 -0.61
CA TRP A 30 -12.67 -6.32 0.75
C TRP A 30 -13.25 -5.46 1.86
N ARG A 31 -13.81 -4.28 1.55
CA ARG A 31 -14.23 -3.28 2.56
C ARG A 31 -15.22 -3.81 3.60
N SER A 32 -15.98 -4.85 3.29
CA SER A 32 -16.95 -5.48 4.21
C SER A 32 -16.43 -6.70 4.95
N ASP A 33 -15.27 -7.23 4.56
CA ASP A 33 -14.79 -8.54 5.02
C ASP A 33 -13.92 -8.44 6.27
N PHE A 34 -13.12 -7.37 6.38
CA PHE A 34 -12.14 -7.15 7.44
C PHE A 34 -11.73 -5.67 7.49
N ARG A 35 -10.98 -5.28 8.53
CA ARG A 35 -10.50 -3.92 8.72
C ARG A 35 -9.26 -3.67 7.87
N LEU A 36 -9.43 -2.90 6.80
CA LEU A 36 -8.36 -2.51 5.89
C LEU A 36 -7.81 -1.13 6.26
N ALA A 37 -6.50 -1.05 6.53
CA ALA A 37 -5.79 0.22 6.64
C ALA A 37 -4.96 0.47 5.39
N GLY A 38 -4.63 1.73 5.13
CA GLY A 38 -3.71 2.10 4.06
C GLY A 38 -4.27 3.11 3.08
N VAL A 39 -3.66 3.16 1.90
CA VAL A 39 -3.97 4.14 0.85
C VAL A 39 -3.81 3.57 -0.55
N VAL A 40 -4.68 4.01 -1.45
CA VAL A 40 -4.60 3.77 -2.91
C VAL A 40 -4.46 5.09 -3.66
N ALA A 41 -3.80 5.08 -4.82
CA ALA A 41 -3.71 6.26 -5.66
C ALA A 41 -5.00 6.43 -6.48
N GLU A 42 -5.50 7.66 -6.54
CA GLU A 42 -6.56 8.08 -7.45
C GLU A 42 -6.01 9.15 -8.40
N SER A 43 -6.40 9.09 -9.68
CA SER A 43 -6.10 10.17 -10.62
C SER A 43 -6.86 11.45 -10.26
N HIS A 44 -6.31 12.62 -10.58
CA HIS A 44 -6.97 13.91 -10.33
C HIS A 44 -8.11 14.22 -11.31
N GLY A 45 -8.38 13.34 -12.29
CA GLY A 45 -9.50 13.48 -13.24
C GLY A 45 -9.39 14.66 -14.22
N LEU A 46 -8.24 15.35 -14.28
CA LEU A 46 -8.03 16.48 -15.19
C LEU A 46 -7.45 15.99 -16.50
N SER A 47 -8.10 16.34 -17.61
CA SER A 47 -7.66 16.02 -18.97
C SER A 47 -6.41 16.85 -19.34
N GLY A 48 -5.44 16.24 -20.05
CA GLY A 48 -4.32 16.98 -20.65
C GLY A 48 -3.09 17.22 -19.74
N ARG A 49 -3.00 16.58 -18.57
CA ARG A 49 -1.78 16.58 -17.75
C ARG A 49 -0.96 15.30 -17.98
N VAL A 50 0.37 15.43 -17.98
CA VAL A 50 1.32 14.31 -18.14
C VAL A 50 1.38 13.43 -16.87
N CYS A 51 1.11 14.02 -15.71
CA CYS A 51 1.13 13.29 -14.45
C CYS A 51 -0.27 12.76 -14.11
N GLN A 52 -0.37 11.45 -13.84
CA GLN A 52 -1.62 10.78 -13.44
C GLN A 52 -1.80 10.72 -11.91
N ALA A 53 -0.80 11.10 -11.12
CA ALA A 53 -0.87 11.04 -9.66
C ALA A 53 -1.67 12.24 -9.12
N GLY A 54 -2.89 12.00 -8.64
CA GLY A 54 -3.76 13.03 -8.07
C GLY A 54 -3.80 12.98 -6.55
N PHE A 55 -4.39 11.92 -6.02
CA PHE A 55 -4.68 11.82 -4.59
C PHE A 55 -4.24 10.47 -4.05
N LEU A 56 -3.91 10.43 -2.76
CA LEU A 56 -3.96 9.19 -1.99
C LEU A 56 -5.28 9.17 -1.23
N ARG A 57 -6.09 8.14 -1.46
CA ARG A 57 -7.33 7.90 -0.72
C ARG A 57 -7.06 6.94 0.43
N ASN A 58 -7.36 7.35 1.65
CA ASN A 58 -7.33 6.51 2.83
C ASN A 58 -8.45 5.46 2.78
N LEU A 59 -8.11 4.21 3.11
CA LEU A 59 -9.00 3.06 2.99
C LEU A 59 -9.95 2.90 4.18
N ALA A 60 -9.59 3.42 5.35
CA ALA A 60 -10.40 3.32 6.57
C ALA A 60 -11.56 4.34 6.60
N ASN A 61 -11.32 5.56 6.09
CA ASN A 61 -12.30 6.66 6.20
C ASN A 61 -12.56 7.41 4.88
N GLY A 62 -11.85 7.08 3.80
CA GLY A 62 -12.04 7.71 2.50
C GLY A 62 -11.45 9.12 2.35
N ALA A 63 -10.71 9.63 3.35
CA ALA A 63 -10.03 10.92 3.26
C ALA A 63 -9.05 10.95 2.09
N ARG A 64 -8.97 12.10 1.41
CA ARG A 64 -8.09 12.30 0.25
C ARG A 64 -6.96 13.25 0.60
N PHE A 65 -5.75 12.87 0.21
CA PHE A 65 -4.54 13.67 0.38
C PHE A 65 -3.99 14.02 -1.00
N SER A 66 -3.90 15.31 -1.33
CA SER A 66 -3.28 15.75 -2.59
C SER A 66 -1.79 15.43 -2.55
N ILE A 67 -1.28 14.74 -3.56
CA ILE A 67 0.16 14.45 -3.68
C ILE A 67 0.81 15.18 -4.86
N PHE A 68 0.13 16.19 -5.40
CA PHE A 68 0.69 17.08 -6.41
C PHE A 68 0.47 18.54 -6.00
N ASN A 69 1.38 19.39 -6.44
CA ASN A 69 1.21 20.84 -6.38
C ASN A 69 0.90 21.37 -7.78
N ASP A 70 -0.29 21.95 -7.98
CA ASP A 70 -0.64 22.63 -9.23
C ASP A 70 0.09 23.98 -9.27
N ARG A 71 1.15 24.06 -10.06
CA ARG A 71 1.91 25.31 -10.26
C ARG A 71 1.30 26.24 -11.31
N GLY A 72 0.08 25.97 -11.76
CA GLY A 72 -0.66 26.75 -12.75
C GLY A 72 -0.66 26.16 -14.17
N PRO A 73 -1.36 26.82 -15.11
CA PRO A 73 -1.34 26.44 -16.52
C PRO A 73 0.05 26.69 -17.15
N GLY A 74 0.57 25.74 -17.93
CA GLY A 74 1.81 25.90 -18.71
C GLY A 74 3.06 25.22 -18.13
N VAL A 75 3.03 24.69 -16.92
CA VAL A 75 4.13 23.90 -16.34
C VAL A 75 3.87 22.41 -16.61
N ALA A 76 4.71 21.78 -17.45
CA ALA A 76 4.53 20.39 -17.89
C ALA A 76 4.81 19.35 -16.79
N GLU A 77 5.60 19.73 -15.77
CA GLU A 77 5.98 18.85 -14.67
C GLU A 77 5.08 19.11 -13.46
N CYS A 78 4.13 18.21 -13.19
CA CYS A 78 3.54 18.14 -11.85
C CYS A 78 4.63 17.70 -10.87
N HIS A 79 4.98 18.60 -9.96
CA HIS A 79 5.87 18.25 -8.87
C HIS A 79 5.10 17.41 -7.84
N LEU A 80 5.62 16.22 -7.54
CA LEU A 80 5.09 15.38 -6.47
C LEU A 80 5.24 16.13 -5.15
N ASP A 81 4.13 16.41 -4.48
CA ASP A 81 4.14 17.06 -3.18
C ASP A 81 4.30 15.99 -2.09
N GLY A 82 5.51 15.94 -1.53
CA GLY A 82 5.83 15.00 -0.46
C GLY A 82 5.00 15.24 0.81
N SER A 83 4.50 16.45 1.04
CA SER A 83 3.76 16.78 2.27
C SER A 83 2.43 16.03 2.37
N GLY A 84 1.67 15.94 1.28
CA GLY A 84 0.43 15.16 1.26
C GLY A 84 0.67 13.66 1.40
N ALA A 85 1.77 13.15 0.86
CA ALA A 85 2.15 11.75 1.03
C ALA A 85 2.54 11.44 2.49
N VAL A 86 3.20 12.38 3.18
CA VAL A 86 3.51 12.27 4.61
C VAL A 86 2.25 12.34 5.46
N ALA A 87 1.34 13.27 5.19
CA ALA A 87 0.05 13.37 5.90
C ALA A 87 -0.80 12.09 5.72
N ALA A 88 -0.79 11.51 4.51
CA ALA A 88 -1.40 10.22 4.25
C ALA A 88 -0.73 9.11 5.06
N ALA A 89 0.60 9.10 5.18
CA ALA A 89 1.33 8.13 5.97
C ALA A 89 0.96 8.21 7.46
N GLU A 90 0.86 9.40 8.03
CA GLU A 90 0.44 9.62 9.42
C GLU A 90 -1.00 9.14 9.66
N ALA A 91 -1.91 9.35 8.70
CA ALA A 91 -3.26 8.83 8.80
C ALA A 91 -3.26 7.30 8.85
N VAL A 92 -2.51 6.64 7.97
CA VAL A 92 -2.39 5.17 7.98
C VAL A 92 -1.76 4.66 9.28
N GLN A 93 -0.76 5.36 9.84
CA GLN A 93 -0.18 4.98 11.13
C GLN A 93 -1.20 5.02 12.27
N ARG A 94 -2.09 6.03 12.27
CA ARG A 94 -3.21 6.09 13.22
C ARG A 94 -4.20 4.95 13.02
N ASP A 95 -4.52 4.59 11.77
CA ASP A 95 -5.41 3.48 11.47
C ASP A 95 -4.83 2.13 11.92
N ILE A 96 -3.53 1.92 11.70
CA ILE A 96 -2.79 0.76 12.20
C ILE A 96 -2.86 0.70 13.74
N ALA A 97 -2.60 1.81 14.41
CA ALA A 97 -2.65 1.89 15.87
C ALA A 97 -4.07 1.64 16.43
N ALA A 98 -5.11 1.99 15.68
CA ALA A 98 -6.51 1.69 16.03
C ALA A 98 -6.90 0.22 15.78
N GLY A 99 -6.03 -0.55 15.13
CA GLY A 99 -6.23 -1.96 14.78
C GLY A 99 -6.72 -2.14 13.33
N CYS A 100 -6.07 -3.03 12.60
CA CYS A 100 -6.50 -3.48 11.28
C CYS A 100 -6.01 -4.90 11.03
N ASP A 101 -6.64 -5.61 10.09
CA ASP A 101 -6.27 -6.98 9.73
C ASP A 101 -5.23 -7.01 8.61
N LEU A 102 -5.22 -6.00 7.73
CA LEU A 102 -4.30 -5.90 6.59
C LEU A 102 -4.03 -4.43 6.25
N VAL A 103 -2.81 -4.17 5.79
CA VAL A 103 -2.39 -2.86 5.28
C VAL A 103 -2.16 -2.96 3.77
N LEU A 104 -2.83 -2.11 2.99
CA LEU A 104 -2.56 -1.92 1.56
C LEU A 104 -1.96 -0.55 1.33
N LEU A 105 -0.70 -0.52 0.90
CA LEU A 105 -0.02 0.73 0.56
C LEU A 105 0.21 0.84 -0.94
N ASN A 106 -0.01 2.05 -1.44
CA ASN A 106 0.40 2.43 -2.79
C ASN A 106 1.90 2.19 -3.03
N LYS A 107 2.31 2.26 -4.29
CA LYS A 107 3.63 1.89 -4.80
C LYS A 107 4.79 2.51 -4.01
N PHE A 108 5.69 1.65 -3.53
CA PHE A 108 7.00 2.05 -3.01
C PHE A 108 7.89 2.56 -4.16
N GLY A 109 8.36 3.80 -4.05
CA GLY A 109 9.17 4.44 -5.07
C GLY A 109 10.24 5.36 -4.51
N LYS A 110 10.50 6.46 -5.22
CA LYS A 110 11.61 7.38 -4.94
C LYS A 110 11.51 8.04 -3.57
N LEU A 111 10.31 8.48 -3.18
CA LEU A 111 10.12 9.14 -1.88
C LEU A 111 10.36 8.17 -0.74
N GLU A 112 9.77 6.97 -0.83
CA GLU A 112 9.85 5.96 0.23
C GLU A 112 11.27 5.43 0.39
N ALA A 113 11.99 5.24 -0.73
CA ALA A 113 13.41 4.86 -0.72
C ALA A 113 14.30 5.91 -0.03
N ALA A 114 13.91 7.20 -0.09
CA ALA A 114 14.58 8.28 0.61
C ALA A 114 14.05 8.49 2.05
N GLY A 115 13.17 7.61 2.54
CA GLY A 115 12.58 7.70 3.87
C GLY A 115 11.44 8.71 4.02
N ASN A 116 10.96 9.29 2.92
CA ASN A 116 9.86 10.26 2.86
C ASN A 116 8.55 9.61 2.35
N GLY A 117 7.51 10.42 2.16
CA GLY A 117 6.23 9.97 1.62
C GLY A 117 5.60 8.91 2.51
N LEU A 118 5.29 7.74 1.95
CA LEU A 118 4.65 6.64 2.67
C LEU A 118 5.61 5.79 3.52
N ALA A 119 6.91 6.11 3.56
CA ALA A 119 7.89 5.31 4.30
C ALA A 119 7.53 5.11 5.78
N GLY A 120 6.91 6.11 6.42
CA GLY A 120 6.43 6.00 7.79
C GLY A 120 5.34 4.93 7.96
N ALA A 121 4.40 4.84 7.02
CA ALA A 121 3.34 3.85 7.04
C ALA A 121 3.88 2.44 6.76
N PHE A 122 4.81 2.31 5.82
CA PHE A 122 5.49 1.04 5.55
C PHE A 122 6.22 0.51 6.79
N ARG A 123 6.98 1.37 7.48
CA ARG A 123 7.65 1.00 8.74
C ARG A 123 6.66 0.58 9.82
N ALA A 124 5.55 1.30 9.97
CA ALA A 124 4.53 0.97 10.97
C ALA A 124 3.89 -0.40 10.70
N ALA A 125 3.54 -0.70 9.44
CA ALA A 125 2.98 -2.00 9.07
C ALA A 125 3.96 -3.15 9.33
N ILE A 126 5.23 -2.98 8.95
CA ILE A 126 6.27 -4.00 9.18
C ILE A 126 6.53 -4.21 10.67
N ALA A 127 6.65 -3.13 11.44
CA ALA A 127 6.90 -3.19 12.89
C ALA A 127 5.73 -3.80 13.68
N ALA A 128 4.51 -3.58 13.23
CA ALA A 128 3.31 -4.21 13.79
C ALA A 128 3.10 -5.65 13.29
N GLU A 129 4.00 -6.17 12.45
CA GLU A 129 3.92 -7.50 11.83
C GLU A 129 2.61 -7.77 11.08
N LEU A 130 1.99 -6.71 10.59
CA LEU A 130 0.73 -6.81 9.87
C LEU A 130 0.94 -7.31 8.43
N PRO A 131 -0.02 -8.07 7.88
CA PRO A 131 -0.06 -8.37 6.47
C PRO A 131 -0.01 -7.08 5.64
N LEU A 132 1.00 -6.97 4.77
CA LEU A 132 1.27 -5.77 3.97
C LEU A 132 1.24 -6.13 2.48
N LEU A 133 0.31 -5.52 1.75
CA LEU A 133 0.25 -5.58 0.29
C LEU A 133 0.73 -4.26 -0.32
N THR A 134 1.62 -4.34 -1.30
CA THR A 134 2.06 -3.17 -2.06
C THR A 134 2.51 -3.51 -3.48
N SER A 135 2.95 -2.51 -4.23
CA SER A 135 3.72 -2.68 -5.46
C SER A 135 5.02 -1.88 -5.37
N ILE A 136 6.00 -2.22 -6.21
CA ILE A 136 7.32 -1.57 -6.16
C ILE A 136 7.69 -1.11 -7.57
N SER A 137 8.16 0.13 -7.66
CA SER A 137 8.82 0.61 -8.88
C SER A 137 10.06 -0.25 -9.16
N PRO A 138 10.23 -0.84 -10.36
CA PRO A 138 11.36 -1.72 -10.67
C PRO A 138 12.73 -1.11 -10.35
N ALA A 139 12.89 0.20 -10.56
CA ALA A 139 14.10 0.96 -10.25
C ALA A 139 14.46 1.00 -8.75
N HIS A 140 13.51 0.71 -7.87
CA HIS A 140 13.64 0.78 -6.41
C HIS A 140 13.60 -0.59 -5.74
N ASP A 141 13.66 -1.70 -6.49
CA ASP A 141 13.73 -3.05 -5.91
C ASP A 141 14.89 -3.22 -4.91
N PRO A 142 16.14 -2.77 -5.21
CA PRO A 142 17.23 -2.90 -4.24
C PRO A 142 17.02 -2.05 -2.99
N ALA A 143 16.31 -0.91 -3.11
CA ALA A 143 15.98 -0.07 -1.96
C ALA A 143 14.90 -0.74 -1.11
N TRP A 144 13.88 -1.32 -1.74
CA TRP A 144 12.84 -2.09 -1.04
C TRP A 144 13.42 -3.27 -0.26
N ARG A 145 14.30 -4.07 -0.86
CA ARG A 145 14.87 -5.24 -0.18
C ARG A 145 15.58 -4.87 1.12
N ARG A 146 16.33 -3.76 1.10
CA ARG A 146 16.97 -3.21 2.29
C ARG A 146 15.97 -2.61 3.28
N PHE A 147 14.91 -1.98 2.77
CA PHE A 147 13.88 -1.35 3.59
C PHE A 147 13.04 -2.38 4.35
N ALA A 148 12.59 -3.43 3.65
CA ALA A 148 11.72 -4.45 4.21
C ALA A 148 12.48 -5.38 5.16
N ASP A 149 13.76 -5.64 4.88
CA ASP A 149 14.68 -6.47 5.67
C ASP A 149 14.07 -7.83 6.09
N ARG A 150 13.22 -8.38 5.22
CA ARG A 150 12.53 -9.66 5.43
C ARG A 150 12.11 -10.27 4.12
N GLU A 151 11.74 -11.55 4.15
CA GLU A 151 11.18 -12.22 3.00
C GLU A 151 9.78 -11.67 2.64
N PHE A 152 9.52 -11.58 1.35
CA PHE A 152 8.22 -11.17 0.81
C PHE A 152 7.80 -12.07 -0.35
N ALA A 153 6.50 -12.23 -0.53
CA ALA A 153 5.92 -12.88 -1.70
C ALA A 153 5.95 -11.93 -2.90
N ILE A 154 6.17 -12.48 -4.09
CA ILE A 154 5.97 -11.76 -5.36
C ILE A 154 4.70 -12.31 -5.98
N LEU A 155 3.71 -11.45 -6.20
CA LEU A 155 2.42 -11.80 -6.75
C LEU A 155 2.28 -11.26 -8.18
N PRO A 156 1.65 -12.01 -9.10
CA PRO A 156 1.26 -11.48 -10.40
C PRO A 156 0.20 -10.38 -10.23
N PRO A 157 -0.01 -9.54 -11.27
CA PRO A 157 -1.05 -8.52 -11.27
C PRO A 157 -2.40 -9.19 -11.57
N ASP A 158 -2.83 -10.08 -10.68
CA ASP A 158 -4.04 -10.89 -10.78
C ASP A 158 -4.81 -10.80 -9.47
N ALA A 159 -6.03 -10.27 -9.54
CA ALA A 159 -6.88 -10.08 -8.37
C ALA A 159 -7.14 -11.39 -7.63
N ALA A 160 -7.30 -12.50 -8.34
CA ALA A 160 -7.55 -13.80 -7.73
C ALA A 160 -6.33 -14.34 -6.97
N ALA A 161 -5.11 -14.17 -7.51
CA ALA A 161 -3.87 -14.54 -6.84
C ALA A 161 -3.64 -13.71 -5.57
N ILE A 162 -3.91 -12.41 -5.65
CA ILE A 162 -3.79 -11.50 -4.51
C ILE A 162 -4.80 -11.87 -3.42
N ASP A 163 -6.04 -12.15 -3.79
CA ASP A 163 -7.07 -12.55 -2.85
C ASP A 163 -6.80 -13.92 -2.21
N ARG A 164 -6.21 -14.87 -2.96
CA ARG A 164 -5.73 -16.15 -2.38
C ARG A 164 -4.66 -15.92 -1.33
N TRP A 165 -3.67 -15.07 -1.60
CA TRP A 165 -2.64 -14.70 -0.62
C TRP A 165 -3.27 -14.05 0.62
N ARG A 166 -4.18 -13.08 0.43
CA ARG A 166 -4.90 -12.38 1.51
C ARG A 166 -5.68 -13.36 2.39
N ARG A 167 -6.39 -14.33 1.80
CA ARG A 167 -7.12 -15.36 2.57
C ARG A 167 -6.17 -16.26 3.36
N ALA A 168 -5.08 -16.71 2.76
CA ALA A 168 -4.11 -17.58 3.41
C ALA A 168 -3.44 -16.87 4.61
N ILE A 169 -2.95 -15.64 4.43
CA ILE A 169 -2.25 -14.93 5.52
C ILE A 169 -3.17 -14.57 6.68
N LEU A 170 -4.42 -14.17 6.41
CA LEU A 170 -5.37 -13.85 7.48
C LEU A 170 -5.85 -15.10 8.25
N ALA A 171 -5.88 -16.27 7.62
CA ALA A 171 -6.13 -17.52 8.32
C ALA A 171 -5.00 -17.84 9.31
N THR A 172 -3.75 -17.77 8.87
CA THR A 172 -2.57 -18.00 9.71
C THR A 172 -2.49 -17.01 10.90
N GLN A 173 -2.83 -15.75 10.69
CA GLN A 173 -2.84 -14.73 11.76
C GLN A 173 -3.90 -15.03 12.84
N ARG A 174 -5.08 -15.54 12.45
CA ARG A 174 -6.14 -15.91 13.39
C ARG A 174 -5.77 -17.12 14.23
N GLU A 175 -5.10 -18.10 13.63
CA GLU A 175 -4.60 -19.29 14.34
C GLU A 175 -3.54 -18.87 15.39
N GLY A 176 -2.57 -18.03 15.01
CA GLY A 176 -1.56 -17.52 15.94
C GLY A 176 -2.09 -16.63 17.07
N GLN A 177 -3.18 -15.87 16.83
CA GLN A 177 -3.82 -15.04 17.87
C GLN A 177 -4.72 -15.86 18.82
N GLY A 178 -5.27 -16.99 18.36
CA GLY A 178 -6.07 -17.90 19.18
C GLY A 178 -5.25 -18.65 20.24
N GLU A 179 -3.99 -18.97 19.94
CA GLU A 179 -3.08 -19.60 20.91
C GLU A 179 -2.52 -18.63 21.96
N ALA A 180 -2.35 -17.35 21.60
CA ALA A 180 -1.82 -16.32 22.51
C ALA A 180 -2.82 -15.81 23.57
N HIS A 181 -4.12 -16.13 23.45
CA HIS A 181 -5.17 -15.68 24.37
C HIS A 181 -5.52 -16.70 25.47
N CYS A 182 -4.87 -17.86 25.49
CA CYS A 182 -5.05 -18.91 26.51
C CYS A 182 -3.79 -19.06 27.39
N VAL A 183 -3.42 -18.03 28.16
CA VAL A 183 -2.47 -18.13 29.29
C VAL A 183 -2.95 -17.28 30.45
#